data_AF-A0A433RE02-F1
#
_entry.id   AF-A0A433RE02-F1
#
_cell.length_a   1.000
_cell.length_b   1.000
_cell.length_c   1.000
_cell.angle_alpha   90.00
_cell.angle_beta   90.00
_cell.angle_gamma   90.00
#
_symmetry.space_group_name_H-M   'P 1'
#
loop_
_entity.id
_entity.type
_entity.pdbx_description
1 polymer ?
#
loop_
_entity_poly.entity_id
_entity_poly.type
_entity_poly.pdbx_seq_one_letter_code
_entity_poly.pdbx_strand_id
1 'polypeptide(L)' 'MLPLLSDEILLEAYHHATRLQLDREFLNLLLAEIERRKLKLPDDLAV' A
#
# COMPACT_ATOMS: atom_id res chain seq x y z
N MET A 1 -9.08 -5.91 7.59
CA MET A 1 -7.60 -6.00 7.50
C MET A 1 -7.26 -7.02 6.43
N LEU A 2 -6.13 -6.86 5.72
CA LEU A 2 -5.70 -7.74 4.62
C LEU A 2 -4.60 -8.72 5.07
N PRO A 3 -4.91 -9.73 5.92
CA PRO A 3 -3.90 -10.63 6.49
C PRO A 3 -3.27 -11.59 5.46
N LEU A 4 -3.81 -11.64 4.24
CA LEU A 4 -3.37 -12.55 3.18
C LEU A 4 -2.13 -12.05 2.42
N LEU A 5 -1.80 -10.75 2.51
CA LEU A 5 -0.65 -10.18 1.82
C LEU A 5 0.58 -10.25 2.73
N SER A 6 1.69 -10.77 2.21
CA SER A 6 3.01 -10.52 2.79
C SER A 6 3.35 -9.03 2.68
N ASP A 7 4.33 -8.57 3.45
CA ASP A 7 4.72 -7.16 3.46
C ASP A 7 5.21 -6.69 2.08
N GLU A 8 5.95 -7.54 1.37
CA GLU A 8 6.41 -7.27 -0.01
C GLU A 8 5.24 -7.09 -0.98
N ILE A 9 4.27 -8.01 -0.96
CA ILE A 9 3.11 -7.94 -1.85
C ILE A 9 2.20 -6.76 -1.50
N LEU A 10 2.08 -6.40 -0.22
CA LEU A 10 1.31 -5.24 0.21
C LEU A 10 1.90 -3.93 -0.33
N LEU A 11 3.23 -3.77 -0.24
CA LEU A 11 3.93 -2.60 -0.77
C LEU A 11 3.84 -2.53 -2.30
N GLU A 12 4.03 -3.66 -2.98
CA GLU A 12 3.90 -3.74 -4.43
C GLU A 12 2.46 -3.41 -4.89
N ALA A 13 1.45 -3.94 -4.20
CA ALA A 13 0.05 -3.64 -4.48
C ALA A 13 -0.26 -2.15 -4.33
N TYR A 14 0.23 -1.50 -3.26
CA TYR A 14 0.06 -0.07 -3.06
C TYR A 14 0.74 0.76 -4.17
N HIS A 15 1.97 0.39 -4.56
CA HIS A 15 2.69 1.05 -5.65
C HIS A 15 1.92 0.96 -6.98
N HIS A 16 1.48 -0.25 -7.37
CA HIS A 16 0.74 -0.41 -8.62
C HIS A 16 -0.62 0.27 -8.58
N ALA A 17 -1.34 0.19 -7.45
CA ALA A 17 -2.64 0.83 -7.29
C ALA A 17 -2.53 2.36 -7.43
N THR A 18 -1.48 2.95 -6.86
CA THR A 18 -1.20 4.39 -6.98
C THR A 18 -0.89 4.76 -8.43
N ARG A 19 -0.02 4.00 -9.09
CA ARG A 19 0.36 4.23 -10.50
C ARG A 19 -0.83 4.10 -11.46
N LEU A 20 -1.75 3.18 -11.19
CA LEU A 20 -2.96 2.96 -11.97
C LEU A 20 -4.11 3.92 -11.62
N GLN A 21 -3.91 4.80 -10.63
CA GLN A 21 -4.94 5.72 -10.13
C GLN A 21 -6.24 5.00 -9.76
N LEU A 22 -6.11 3.87 -9.04
CA LEU A 22 -7.26 3.15 -8.52
C LEU A 22 -8.04 3.99 -7.50
N ASP A 23 -9.21 3.50 -7.11
CA ASP A 23 -10.09 4.25 -6.24
C ASP A 23 -9.44 4.59 -4.89
N ARG A 24 -9.80 5.76 -4.38
CA ARG A 24 -9.20 6.32 -3.17
C ARG A 24 -9.49 5.47 -1.93
N GLU A 25 -10.63 4.78 -1.86
CA GLU A 25 -10.95 3.93 -0.72
C GLU A 25 -10.04 2.72 -0.67
N PHE A 26 -9.75 2.11 -1.82
CA PHE A 26 -8.82 1.00 -1.96
C PHE A 26 -7.40 1.41 -1.58
N LEU A 27 -6.93 2.57 -2.05
CA LEU A 27 -5.63 3.11 -1.64
C LEU A 27 -5.55 3.32 -0.13
N ASN A 28 -6.60 3.88 0.47
CA ASN A 28 -6.66 4.07 1.93
C ASN A 28 -6.63 2.75 2.70
N LEU A 29 -7.25 1.69 2.18
CA LEU A 29 -7.21 0.37 2.80
C LEU A 29 -5.80 -0.24 2.82
N LEU A 30 -5.06 -0.10 1.72
CA LEU A 30 -3.67 -0.53 1.63
C LEU A 30 -2.77 0.30 2.54
N LEU A 31 -2.93 1.63 2.53
CA LEU A 31 -2.18 2.55 3.36
C LEU A 31 -2.39 2.27 4.86
N ALA A 32 -3.65 2.09 5.28
CA ALA A 32 -3.98 1.79 6.67
C ALA A 32 -3.33 0.48 7.15
N GLU A 33 -3.23 -0.53 6.27
CA GLU A 33 -2.56 -1.79 6.60
C GLU A 33 -1.03 -1.63 6.64
N ILE A 34 -0.43 -0.83 5.74
CA ILE A 34 1.00 -0.47 5.74
C ILE A 34 1.38 0.24 7.04
N GLU A 35 0.59 1.23 7.44
CA GLU A 35 0.77 1.97 8.69
C GLU A 35 0.62 1.06 9.91
N ARG A 36 -0.41 0.20 9.93
CA ARG A 36 -0.65 -0.76 11.02
C ARG A 36 0.53 -1.71 11.22
N ARG A 37 1.17 -2.15 10.13
CA ARG A 37 2.34 -3.03 10.14
C ARG A 37 3.66 -2.27 10.30
N LYS A 38 3.63 -0.93 10.28
CA LYS A 38 4.80 -0.06 10.38
C LYS A 38 5.83 -0.30 9.25
N LEU A 39 5.33 -0.60 8.05
CA LEU A 39 6.19 -0.78 6.87
C LEU A 39 6.64 0.59 6.36
N LYS A 40 7.89 0.66 5.89
CA LYS A 40 8.40 1.86 5.24
C LYS A 40 7.95 1.85 3.78
N LEU A 41 7.30 2.92 3.35
CA LEU A 41 7.10 3.16 1.93
C LEU A 41 8.48 3.43 1.30
N PRO A 42 8.78 2.84 0.13
CA PRO A 42 9.94 3.21 -0.67
C PRO A 42 9.97 4.73 -0.91
N ASP A 43 11.15 5.35 -0.82
CA ASP A 43 11.32 6.80 -0.98
C ASP A 43 10.79 7.31 -2.33
N ASP A 44 10.73 6.45 -3.35
CA ASP A 44 10.19 6.75 -4.68
C ASP A 44 8.67 7.02 -4.72
N LEU A 45 7.96 6.76 -3.61
CA LEU A 45 6.51 6.99 -3.46
C LEU A 45 6.17 8.23 -2.62
N ALA A 46 7.16 8.94 -2.08
CA ALA A 46 6.96 10.11 -1.21
C ALA A 46 6.78 11.45 -1.98
N VAL A 47 6.23 11.39 -3.20
CA VAL A 47 6.03 12.56 -4.08
C VAL A 47 4.65 13.18 -3.90
#